data_AF-V9F0D7-F1
#
_entry.id   AF-V9F0D7-F1
#
_cell.length_a   1.000
_cell.length_b   1.000
_cell.length_c   1.000
_cell.angle_alpha   90.00
_cell.angle_beta   90.00
_cell.angle_gamma   90.00
#
_symmetry.space_group_name_H-M   'P 1'
#
loop_
_entity.id
_entity.type
_entity.pdbx_description
1 polymer ?
#
loop_
_entity_poly.entity_id
_entity_poly.type
_entity_poly.pdbx_seq_one_letter_code
_entity_poly.pdbx_strand_id
1 'polypeptide(L)'
;MVPEQRPTSQHETAGIPIMPQPLTDVQNSPLTSSYHSLQQSPPPQTRSRCSAFLRYNVVQRTLSAAVLAPAVTVFLWLSPAIATSTVCSFMTSTCSYEYACLANRIRLRLLTRFEALESSLGSATRPGAGNSDLSHPDTRSDSESSSSSFAFDVTASRTFVFDSPANTQLHQRLSTDGRLTTTRAFQEEQEAREMAQVNSELKEQAPRLRRCAVTDVAKYLFGGKEWLAALCISALMCTISSCIFLLAIQDIPVLVTTEFYASRWFYTVATGFVAAMCACLSPDWQYAVVIFLQNAIFTTLTLHSTACPMNELSCNMAIKPAQILLTGMIVFLIFRFATSRSNAEAFLTFTLDAVGLIYIIGTLSVLVAFVDDERRTLYRKLLIALLYVVWASDTGAYITGKLLAMAKYPYYNPLAAHLSKNKDYEGTLGAIGFGIVAMVVSSDILDLPGSFGTKVVFTIVAVVIGRLGDLFESLLKRAAGVKDSGTLIPGHGGVLDRIDALMFATLVFSRYYAMVY
;
A
#
# COMPACT_ATOMS: atom_id res chain seq x y z
N MET A 1 -11.78 63.56 55.67
CA MET A 1 -13.08 63.23 56.30
C MET A 1 -14.08 63.01 55.19
N VAL A 2 -14.63 61.79 55.10
CA VAL A 2 -15.74 61.43 54.20
C VAL A 2 -17.04 62.00 54.80
N PRO A 3 -17.97 62.50 53.96
CA PRO A 3 -19.25 61.80 53.72
C PRO A 3 -19.62 61.85 52.22
N GLU A 4 -19.92 60.77 51.51
CA GLU A 4 -21.16 59.97 51.47
C GLU A 4 -22.47 60.78 51.47
N GLN A 5 -23.12 60.91 50.29
CA GLN A 5 -24.57 60.84 50.11
C GLN A 5 -24.99 60.79 48.62
N ARG A 6 -25.80 59.78 48.29
CA ARG A 6 -26.71 59.60 47.12
C ARG A 6 -27.93 60.57 47.24
N PRO A 7 -29.00 60.57 46.39
CA PRO A 7 -29.31 59.86 45.12
C PRO A 7 -30.09 60.72 44.06
N THR A 8 -30.57 60.08 42.95
CA THR A 8 -31.84 60.36 42.17
C THR A 8 -32.02 61.73 41.48
N SER A 9 -32.68 61.97 40.34
CA SER A 9 -33.42 61.23 39.30
C SER A 9 -33.96 62.28 38.29
N GLN A 10 -34.33 61.85 37.07
CA GLN A 10 -35.40 62.39 36.20
C GLN A 10 -35.20 63.55 35.19
N HIS A 11 -35.87 63.31 34.04
CA HIS A 11 -36.38 64.16 32.93
C HIS A 11 -35.36 64.84 31.97
N GLU A 12 -35.24 64.45 30.69
CA GLU A 12 -36.19 64.49 29.55
C GLU A 12 -36.20 65.87 28.84
N THR A 13 -35.49 66.00 27.71
CA THR A 13 -36.00 66.43 26.38
C THR A 13 -34.88 66.82 25.40
N ALA A 14 -34.98 66.21 24.20
CA ALA A 14 -34.70 66.75 22.86
C ALA A 14 -33.38 67.49 22.53
N GLY A 15 -32.66 66.97 21.52
CA GLY A 15 -31.83 67.82 20.64
C GLY A 15 -30.46 67.25 20.27
N ILE A 16 -30.44 66.24 19.38
CA ILE A 16 -29.29 65.80 18.57
C ILE A 16 -28.80 67.02 17.74
N PRO A 17 -27.49 67.33 17.61
CA PRO A 17 -26.63 66.45 16.80
C PRO A 17 -25.13 66.36 17.14
N ILE A 18 -24.54 65.32 16.53
CA ILE A 18 -23.12 65.08 16.27
C ILE A 18 -22.33 64.47 17.44
N MET A 19 -22.31 63.13 17.44
CA MET A 19 -21.52 62.28 18.33
C MET A 19 -20.06 62.17 17.82
N PRO A 20 -19.06 62.45 18.66
CA PRO A 20 -17.69 61.97 18.51
C PRO A 20 -17.51 60.56 19.10
N GLN A 21 -16.53 59.81 18.60
CA GLN A 21 -15.91 58.61 19.22
C GLN A 21 -15.62 58.83 20.73
N PRO A 22 -15.46 57.80 21.62
CA PRO A 22 -14.41 56.74 21.48
C PRO A 22 -14.52 55.42 22.31
N LEU A 23 -13.50 54.53 22.15
CA LEU A 23 -12.87 53.53 23.08
C LEU A 23 -13.80 52.53 23.82
N THR A 24 -13.52 51.25 24.08
CA THR A 24 -12.38 50.29 24.02
C THR A 24 -12.97 48.93 24.42
N ASP A 25 -12.47 47.81 23.88
CA ASP A 25 -11.85 46.77 24.72
C ASP A 25 -11.34 45.56 23.90
N VAL A 26 -10.00 45.45 23.93
CA VAL A 26 -9.20 44.28 24.36
C VAL A 26 -9.44 42.89 23.72
N GLN A 27 -8.29 42.35 23.27
CA GLN A 27 -7.88 40.95 23.10
C GLN A 27 -8.03 40.27 21.72
N ASN A 28 -6.94 40.43 20.95
CA ASN A 28 -6.02 39.36 20.55
C ASN A 28 -6.54 38.17 19.74
N SER A 29 -6.24 38.26 18.44
CA SER A 29 -5.41 37.32 17.68
C SER A 29 -6.10 36.55 16.54
N PRO A 30 -5.38 36.37 15.41
CA PRO A 30 -6.00 36.43 14.10
C PRO A 30 -5.81 35.15 13.28
N LEU A 31 -6.49 35.08 12.13
CA LEU A 31 -6.19 34.21 10.97
C LEU A 31 -6.62 32.73 11.08
N THR A 32 -7.90 32.48 10.81
CA THR A 32 -8.33 31.31 10.03
C THR A 32 -8.71 31.77 8.62
N SER A 33 -7.70 32.07 7.80
CA SER A 33 -7.85 32.03 6.35
C SER A 33 -7.64 30.58 5.92
N SER A 34 -8.70 29.89 5.54
CA SER A 34 -8.62 28.58 4.90
C SER A 34 -9.69 28.47 3.82
N TYR A 35 -9.25 28.83 2.61
CA TYR A 35 -9.64 28.32 1.30
C TYR A 35 -10.91 27.45 1.25
N HIS A 36 -12.06 28.11 1.13
CA HIS A 36 -13.16 27.57 0.34
C HIS A 36 -12.86 27.80 -1.14
N SER A 37 -12.29 26.80 -1.82
CA SER A 37 -12.27 26.78 -3.29
C SER A 37 -13.67 26.45 -3.80
N LEU A 38 -14.52 27.48 -3.86
CA LEU A 38 -15.64 27.53 -4.79
C LEU A 38 -15.06 27.44 -6.20
N GLN A 39 -15.52 26.42 -6.93
CA GLN A 39 -15.18 26.15 -8.32
C GLN A 39 -15.79 27.25 -9.22
N GLN A 40 -15.14 28.41 -9.27
CA GLN A 40 -15.33 29.38 -10.34
C GLN A 40 -14.51 28.95 -11.54
N SER A 41 -15.20 28.53 -12.60
CA SER A 41 -14.66 28.34 -13.94
C SER A 41 -13.96 29.62 -14.42
N PRO A 42 -12.67 29.57 -14.81
CA PRO A 42 -11.99 30.73 -15.38
C PRO A 42 -12.45 30.96 -16.84
N PRO A 43 -12.34 32.19 -17.37
CA PRO A 43 -12.74 32.51 -18.75
C PRO A 43 -11.90 31.73 -19.77
N PRO A 44 -12.39 31.53 -21.00
CA PRO A 44 -11.76 30.63 -21.97
C PRO A 44 -10.47 31.26 -22.52
N GLN A 45 -9.35 30.99 -21.84
CA GLN A 45 -8.04 31.15 -22.45
C GLN A 45 -7.87 30.05 -23.50
N THR A 46 -7.59 30.45 -24.73
CA THR A 46 -7.21 29.60 -25.86
C THR A 46 -5.96 28.79 -25.53
N ARG A 47 -6.12 27.68 -24.81
CA ARG A 47 -5.06 26.72 -24.50
C ARG A 47 -4.70 25.95 -25.76
N SER A 48 -3.41 25.80 -26.01
CA SER A 48 -2.92 25.07 -27.19
C SER A 48 -3.41 23.61 -27.15
N ARG A 49 -3.94 23.13 -28.28
CA ARG A 49 -4.39 21.73 -28.46
C ARG A 49 -3.33 20.71 -28.02
N CYS A 50 -2.05 21.06 -28.13
CA CYS A 50 -0.92 20.23 -27.69
C CYS A 50 -0.91 20.00 -26.17
N SER A 51 -1.13 21.04 -25.37
CA SER A 51 -1.19 20.91 -23.90
C SER A 51 -2.41 20.11 -23.41
N ALA A 52 -3.50 20.09 -24.19
CA ALA A 52 -4.67 19.27 -23.93
C ALA A 52 -4.44 17.80 -24.34
N PHE A 53 -3.73 17.57 -25.46
CA PHE A 53 -3.35 16.23 -25.92
C PHE A 53 -2.37 15.54 -24.95
N LEU A 54 -1.39 16.28 -24.44
CA LEU A 54 -0.42 15.78 -23.45
C LEU A 54 -1.03 15.43 -22.09
N ARG A 55 -2.23 15.94 -21.78
CA ARG A 55 -2.97 15.61 -20.54
C ARG A 55 -3.78 14.33 -20.64
N TYR A 56 -3.85 13.68 -21.81
CA TYR A 56 -4.46 12.36 -21.86
C TYR A 56 -3.59 11.37 -21.09
N ASN A 57 -4.18 10.72 -20.07
CA ASN A 57 -3.52 9.71 -19.25
C ASN A 57 -2.81 8.64 -20.08
N VAL A 58 -3.35 8.31 -21.26
CA VAL A 58 -2.74 7.36 -22.20
C VAL A 58 -1.44 7.92 -22.79
N VAL A 59 -1.44 9.16 -23.26
CA VAL A 59 -0.27 9.82 -23.86
C VAL A 59 0.83 10.01 -22.82
N GLN A 60 0.48 10.43 -21.60
CA GLN A 60 1.43 10.57 -20.50
C GLN A 60 2.06 9.22 -20.12
N ARG A 61 1.27 8.14 -20.06
CA ARG A 61 1.76 6.78 -19.76
C ARG A 61 2.65 6.22 -20.87
N THR A 62 2.29 6.39 -22.14
CA THR A 62 3.11 5.91 -23.26
C THR A 62 4.41 6.69 -23.38
N LEU A 63 4.39 8.00 -23.14
CA LEU A 63 5.57 8.84 -23.23
C LEU A 63 6.50 8.63 -22.03
N SER A 64 5.93 8.45 -20.83
CA SER A 64 6.69 8.02 -19.65
C SER A 64 7.33 6.65 -19.87
N ALA A 65 6.59 5.66 -20.40
CA ALA A 65 7.13 4.33 -20.69
C ALA A 65 8.26 4.40 -21.75
N ALA A 66 8.08 5.18 -22.81
CA ALA A 66 9.09 5.33 -23.88
C ALA A 66 10.39 5.99 -23.41
N VAL A 67 10.36 6.78 -22.32
CA VAL A 67 11.56 7.41 -21.74
C VAL A 67 12.12 6.57 -20.59
N LEU A 68 11.26 6.06 -19.72
CA LEU A 68 11.63 5.30 -18.53
C LEU A 68 12.25 3.96 -18.92
N ALA A 69 11.69 3.27 -19.93
CA ALA A 69 12.20 1.96 -20.32
C ALA A 69 13.65 2.00 -20.80
N PRO A 70 14.03 2.86 -21.77
CA PRO A 70 15.42 3.05 -22.15
C PRO A 70 16.30 3.57 -21.01
N ALA A 71 15.80 4.47 -20.17
CA ALA A 71 16.57 5.00 -19.06
C ALA A 71 16.94 3.90 -18.04
N VAL A 72 15.97 3.03 -17.71
CA VAL A 72 16.18 1.88 -16.81
C VAL A 72 17.11 0.85 -17.45
N THR A 73 16.99 0.56 -18.76
CA THR A 73 17.90 -0.39 -19.41
C THR A 73 19.33 0.14 -19.49
N VAL A 74 19.52 1.42 -19.81
CA VAL A 74 20.83 2.09 -19.79
C VAL A 74 21.40 2.09 -18.37
N PHE A 75 20.58 2.43 -17.37
CA PHE A 75 20.98 2.37 -15.97
C PHE A 75 21.46 0.98 -15.59
N LEU A 76 20.69 -0.07 -15.86
CA LEU A 76 21.07 -1.45 -15.53
C LEU A 76 22.30 -1.95 -16.30
N TRP A 77 22.47 -1.51 -17.54
CA TRP A 77 23.62 -1.90 -18.35
C TRP A 77 24.92 -1.29 -17.83
N LEU A 78 24.89 0.01 -17.50
CA LEU A 78 26.05 0.75 -17.00
C LEU A 78 26.26 0.61 -15.50
N SER A 79 25.23 0.19 -14.74
CA SER A 79 25.29 0.23 -13.29
C SER A 79 26.20 -0.83 -12.69
N PRO A 80 26.98 -0.48 -11.65
CA PRO A 80 27.62 -1.48 -10.79
C PRO A 80 26.56 -2.31 -10.06
N ALA A 81 26.92 -3.53 -9.62
CA ALA A 81 26.02 -4.44 -8.91
C ALA A 81 25.30 -3.77 -7.73
N ILE A 82 26.00 -2.88 -7.02
CA ILE A 82 25.41 -2.15 -5.89
C ILE A 82 24.25 -1.23 -6.27
N ALA A 83 24.20 -0.71 -7.49
CA ALA A 83 23.11 0.18 -7.89
C ALA A 83 21.77 -0.57 -7.95
N THR A 84 21.81 -1.87 -8.23
CA THR A 84 20.59 -2.69 -8.23
C THR A 84 20.11 -2.98 -6.82
N SER A 85 21.02 -3.23 -5.87
CA SER A 85 20.70 -3.37 -4.45
C SER A 85 20.17 -2.05 -3.86
N THR A 86 20.76 -0.89 -4.19
CA THR A 86 20.26 0.41 -3.70
C THR A 86 18.87 0.74 -4.26
N VAL A 87 18.64 0.50 -5.57
CA VAL A 87 17.32 0.68 -6.17
C VAL A 87 16.30 -0.26 -5.53
N CYS A 88 16.62 -1.54 -5.35
CA CYS A 88 15.72 -2.46 -4.67
C CYS A 88 15.39 -2.01 -3.24
N SER A 89 16.37 -1.50 -2.48
CA SER A 89 16.12 -0.94 -1.13
C SER A 89 15.22 0.30 -1.14
N PHE A 90 15.38 1.18 -2.14
CA PHE A 90 14.50 2.34 -2.31
C PHE A 90 13.07 1.91 -2.65
N MET A 91 12.95 0.92 -3.55
CA MET A 91 11.66 0.36 -3.93
C MET A 91 10.99 -0.34 -2.75
N THR A 92 11.74 -1.15 -2.00
CA THR A 92 11.29 -1.78 -0.76
C THR A 92 10.73 -0.74 0.21
N SER A 93 11.50 0.32 0.52
CA SER A 93 11.06 1.36 1.47
C SER A 93 9.79 2.07 1.01
N THR A 94 9.72 2.39 -0.29
CA THR A 94 8.59 3.11 -0.88
C THR A 94 7.34 2.23 -0.94
N CYS A 95 7.49 0.96 -1.31
CA CYS A 95 6.40 -0.01 -1.36
C CYS A 95 5.90 -0.35 0.04
N SER A 96 6.79 -0.52 1.01
CA SER A 96 6.45 -0.71 2.41
C SER A 96 5.63 0.46 2.96
N TYR A 97 5.93 1.69 2.55
CA TYR A 97 5.15 2.88 2.90
C TYR A 97 3.74 2.86 2.29
N GLU A 98 3.61 2.61 0.99
CA GLU A 98 2.30 2.53 0.32
C GLU A 98 1.46 1.38 0.89
N TYR A 99 2.09 0.23 1.14
CA TYR A 99 1.46 -0.90 1.78
C TYR A 99 1.04 -0.59 3.21
N ALA A 100 1.83 0.13 4.01
CA ALA A 100 1.43 0.56 5.35
C ALA A 100 0.19 1.48 5.32
N CYS A 101 0.12 2.39 4.34
CA CYS A 101 -1.06 3.22 4.12
C CYS A 101 -2.30 2.37 3.80
N LEU A 102 -2.12 1.32 2.97
CA LEU A 102 -3.17 0.40 2.58
C LEU A 102 -3.63 -0.48 3.75
N ALA A 103 -2.68 -1.08 4.47
CA ALA A 103 -2.90 -1.89 5.65
C ALA A 103 -3.62 -1.10 6.75
N ASN A 104 -3.29 0.18 6.95
CA ASN A 104 -3.99 1.01 7.91
C ASN A 104 -5.48 1.21 7.55
N ARG A 105 -5.80 1.42 6.26
CA ARG A 105 -7.19 1.52 5.80
C ARG A 105 -7.95 0.20 5.99
N ILE A 106 -7.31 -0.94 5.66
CA ILE A 106 -7.89 -2.28 5.86
C ILE A 106 -8.16 -2.52 7.34
N ARG A 107 -7.19 -2.22 8.22
CA ARG A 107 -7.32 -2.35 9.67
C ARG A 107 -8.52 -1.57 10.19
N LEU A 108 -8.59 -0.29 9.86
CA LEU A 108 -9.65 0.60 10.35
C LEU A 108 -11.04 0.14 9.89
N ARG A 109 -11.17 -0.31 8.64
CA ARG A 109 -12.42 -0.84 8.09
C ARG A 109 -12.85 -2.14 8.75
N LEU A 110 -11.93 -3.05 9.02
CA LEU A 110 -12.26 -4.34 9.64
C LEU A 110 -12.63 -4.16 11.12
N LEU A 111 -11.94 -3.28 11.84
CA LEU A 111 -12.27 -2.98 13.23
C LEU A 111 -13.66 -2.35 13.37
N THR A 112 -14.03 -1.40 12.52
CA THR A 112 -15.38 -0.78 12.58
C THR A 112 -16.49 -1.78 12.27
N ARG A 113 -16.25 -2.70 11.31
CA ARG A 113 -17.20 -3.77 10.99
C ARG A 113 -17.31 -4.79 12.12
N PHE A 114 -16.22 -5.09 12.80
CA PHE A 114 -16.21 -5.97 13.95
C PHE A 114 -17.01 -5.37 15.13
N GLU A 115 -16.77 -4.10 15.46
CA GLU A 115 -17.52 -3.36 16.48
C GLU A 115 -19.03 -3.26 16.16
N ALA A 116 -19.36 -3.03 14.88
CA ALA A 116 -20.76 -3.02 14.42
C ALA A 116 -21.43 -4.40 14.56
N LEU A 117 -20.69 -5.48 14.34
CA LEU A 117 -21.20 -6.85 14.47
C LEU A 117 -21.38 -7.24 15.94
N GLU A 118 -20.43 -6.87 16.79
CA GLU A 118 -20.49 -7.11 18.24
C GLU A 118 -21.66 -6.36 18.89
N SER A 119 -21.88 -5.09 18.52
CA SER A 119 -23.04 -4.32 18.99
C SER A 119 -24.37 -4.90 18.51
N SER A 120 -24.45 -5.36 17.25
CA SER A 120 -25.63 -6.05 16.73
C SER A 120 -25.90 -7.34 17.51
N LEU A 121 -24.86 -8.14 17.81
CA LEU A 121 -25.00 -9.38 18.56
C LEU A 121 -25.44 -9.10 20.00
N GLY A 122 -24.84 -8.11 20.66
CA GLY A 122 -25.22 -7.68 22.01
C GLY A 122 -26.66 -7.17 22.13
N SER A 123 -27.21 -6.57 21.06
CA SER A 123 -28.61 -6.15 21.00
C SER A 123 -29.58 -7.33 20.82
N ALA A 124 -29.17 -8.38 20.11
CA ALA A 124 -29.98 -9.58 19.88
C ALA A 124 -30.04 -10.50 21.11
N THR A 125 -29.05 -10.46 22.00
CA THR A 125 -29.00 -11.23 23.25
C THR A 125 -29.82 -10.60 24.39
N ARG A 126 -30.59 -9.54 24.14
CA ARG A 126 -31.62 -9.04 25.08
C ARG A 126 -33.05 -9.35 24.58
N PRO A 127 -33.51 -10.61 24.64
CA PRO A 127 -34.94 -10.87 24.57
C PRO A 127 -35.57 -10.55 25.93
N GLY A 128 -36.33 -9.46 25.99
CA GLY A 128 -37.42 -9.25 26.97
C GLY A 128 -37.05 -9.20 28.45
N ALA A 129 -36.71 -8.01 28.95
CA ALA A 129 -37.16 -7.59 30.28
C ALA A 129 -38.12 -6.42 30.05
N GLY A 130 -39.37 -6.77 29.75
CA GLY A 130 -40.47 -5.82 29.71
C GLY A 130 -40.71 -5.24 31.11
N ASN A 131 -41.10 -3.97 31.13
CA ASN A 131 -41.59 -3.26 32.29
C ASN A 131 -42.50 -4.13 33.16
N SER A 132 -42.12 -4.30 34.42
CA SER A 132 -43.07 -4.46 35.50
C SER A 132 -42.54 -3.70 36.71
N ASP A 133 -43.15 -2.54 36.95
CA ASP A 133 -43.23 -1.93 38.27
C ASP A 133 -43.65 -2.99 39.29
N LEU A 134 -42.90 -3.15 40.38
CA LEU A 134 -43.45 -3.34 41.73
C LEU A 134 -42.34 -3.21 42.78
N SER A 135 -42.63 -2.40 43.78
CA SER A 135 -41.86 -2.08 44.97
C SER A 135 -41.75 -3.24 45.97
N HIS A 136 -40.56 -3.49 46.51
CA HIS A 136 -40.32 -3.66 47.96
C HIS A 136 -38.80 -3.78 48.26
N PRO A 137 -38.28 -3.18 49.34
CA PRO A 137 -36.93 -3.43 49.83
C PRO A 137 -36.94 -4.58 50.85
N ASP A 138 -35.89 -5.39 50.90
CA ASP A 138 -35.22 -5.80 52.16
C ASP A 138 -34.04 -6.78 51.98
N THR A 139 -32.92 -6.40 52.60
CA THR A 139 -31.89 -7.15 53.36
C THR A 139 -31.16 -8.41 52.83
N ARG A 140 -29.82 -8.25 52.70
CA ARG A 140 -28.71 -8.95 53.40
C ARG A 140 -28.52 -10.48 53.22
N SER A 141 -27.40 -10.90 52.59
CA SER A 141 -26.23 -11.57 53.21
C SER A 141 -25.35 -12.34 52.22
N ASP A 142 -24.06 -12.02 52.24
CA ASP A 142 -22.83 -12.83 52.11
C ASP A 142 -22.77 -14.21 51.41
N SER A 143 -21.66 -14.35 50.69
CA SER A 143 -20.71 -15.49 50.63
C SER A 143 -20.68 -16.43 49.42
N GLU A 144 -19.44 -16.49 48.91
CA GLU A 144 -18.70 -17.64 48.38
C GLU A 144 -18.80 -18.09 46.91
N SER A 145 -17.58 -18.20 46.39
CA SER A 145 -17.09 -18.80 45.17
C SER A 145 -17.60 -20.21 44.90
N SER A 146 -17.87 -20.50 43.63
CA SER A 146 -17.37 -21.73 43.02
C SER A 146 -17.40 -21.68 41.49
N SER A 147 -16.26 -22.04 40.94
CA SER A 147 -16.00 -22.43 39.56
C SER A 147 -16.92 -23.54 39.08
N SER A 148 -17.49 -23.40 37.88
CA SER A 148 -17.87 -24.56 37.07
C SER A 148 -17.82 -24.24 35.57
N SER A 149 -16.84 -24.90 34.92
CA SER A 149 -16.91 -25.52 33.58
C SER A 149 -17.90 -24.93 32.55
N PHE A 150 -17.37 -24.16 31.61
CA PHE A 150 -18.05 -23.86 30.35
C PHE A 150 -17.91 -25.07 29.41
N ALA A 151 -18.92 -25.94 29.40
CA ALA A 151 -19.07 -27.00 28.39
C ALA A 151 -19.56 -26.36 27.09
N PHE A 152 -18.76 -26.49 26.04
CA PHE A 152 -19.06 -26.04 24.68
C PHE A 152 -19.88 -27.14 23.99
N ASP A 153 -21.21 -27.00 23.97
CA ASP A 153 -22.08 -27.93 23.26
C ASP A 153 -22.28 -27.45 21.81
N VAL A 154 -21.66 -28.19 20.88
CA VAL A 154 -21.75 -28.01 19.43
C VAL A 154 -22.93 -28.82 18.94
N THR A 155 -24.10 -28.20 18.77
CA THR A 155 -25.07 -28.59 17.72
C THR A 155 -26.21 -27.59 17.58
N ALA A 156 -26.09 -26.68 16.61
CA ALA A 156 -27.25 -26.06 15.98
C ALA A 156 -26.85 -25.56 14.59
N SER A 157 -26.86 -26.48 13.63
CA SER A 157 -26.89 -26.19 12.21
C SER A 157 -28.08 -25.28 11.91
N ARG A 158 -27.83 -24.01 11.60
CA ARG A 158 -28.76 -23.15 10.85
C ARG A 158 -28.06 -22.60 9.63
N THR A 159 -28.20 -23.36 8.55
CA THR A 159 -28.18 -22.85 7.18
C THR A 159 -29.13 -21.67 7.08
N PHE A 160 -28.60 -20.46 7.01
CA PHE A 160 -29.40 -19.28 6.65
C PHE A 160 -29.60 -19.28 5.14
N VAL A 161 -30.76 -19.79 4.73
CA VAL A 161 -31.38 -19.56 3.42
C VAL A 161 -31.76 -18.09 3.36
N PHE A 162 -31.23 -17.37 2.37
CA PHE A 162 -31.68 -16.02 2.03
C PHE A 162 -32.90 -16.18 1.11
N ASP A 163 -34.11 -16.11 1.65
CA ASP A 163 -35.33 -15.92 0.88
C ASP A 163 -35.96 -14.58 1.27
N SER A 164 -35.95 -13.63 0.32
CA SER A 164 -36.84 -12.49 0.32
C SER A 164 -37.31 -12.26 -1.12
N PRO A 165 -38.61 -12.45 -1.43
CA PRO A 165 -39.15 -12.36 -2.77
C PRO A 165 -39.55 -10.91 -3.03
N ALA A 166 -38.58 -10.06 -3.42
CA ALA A 166 -38.89 -8.68 -3.81
C ALA A 166 -37.98 -8.10 -4.90
N ASN A 167 -37.29 -8.93 -5.68
CA ASN A 167 -36.47 -8.47 -6.82
C ASN A 167 -36.77 -9.15 -8.17
N THR A 168 -37.81 -9.98 -8.23
CA THR A 168 -38.13 -10.79 -9.43
C THR A 168 -38.96 -10.06 -10.48
N GLN A 169 -39.16 -8.73 -10.37
CA GLN A 169 -39.88 -7.95 -11.39
C GLN A 169 -39.05 -6.88 -12.11
N LEU A 170 -37.74 -6.78 -11.87
CA LEU A 170 -36.85 -5.87 -12.60
C LEU A 170 -35.95 -6.59 -13.62
N HIS A 171 -36.36 -7.75 -14.13
CA HIS A 171 -35.59 -8.50 -15.14
C HIS A 171 -36.30 -8.73 -16.47
N GLN A 172 -37.46 -8.10 -16.70
CA GLN A 172 -38.25 -8.33 -17.91
C GLN A 172 -38.50 -7.06 -18.75
N ARG A 173 -37.43 -6.29 -19.01
CA ARG A 173 -37.32 -5.39 -20.17
C ARG A 173 -35.88 -5.35 -20.67
N LEU A 174 -35.45 -6.42 -21.32
CA LEU A 174 -34.24 -6.44 -22.14
C LEU A 174 -34.68 -6.46 -23.60
N SER A 175 -34.89 -5.26 -24.13
CA SER A 175 -34.92 -5.00 -25.56
C SER A 175 -33.56 -5.33 -26.16
N THR A 176 -33.63 -6.09 -27.24
CA THR A 176 -32.58 -6.53 -28.14
C THR A 176 -31.91 -5.34 -28.82
N ASP A 177 -30.82 -4.81 -28.24
CA ASP A 177 -29.67 -4.22 -28.97
C ASP A 177 -28.62 -3.65 -27.98
N GLY A 178 -27.33 -3.97 -28.15
CA GLY A 178 -26.23 -3.25 -27.46
C GLY A 178 -25.61 -3.88 -26.19
N ARG A 179 -25.58 -5.22 -26.07
CA ARG A 179 -25.26 -5.93 -24.81
C ARG A 179 -23.80 -5.98 -24.33
N LEU A 180 -22.81 -5.53 -25.12
CA LEU A 180 -21.38 -5.74 -24.77
C LEU A 180 -20.74 -4.54 -24.02
N THR A 181 -21.13 -3.31 -24.36
CA THR A 181 -20.67 -2.10 -23.66
C THR A 181 -21.30 -1.94 -22.27
N THR A 182 -22.43 -2.61 -22.02
CA THR A 182 -23.23 -2.44 -20.80
C THR A 182 -22.71 -3.24 -19.61
N THR A 183 -22.17 -4.46 -19.78
CA THR A 183 -21.57 -5.22 -18.68
C THR A 183 -20.28 -4.56 -18.18
N ARG A 184 -19.43 -4.09 -19.10
CA ARG A 184 -18.23 -3.31 -18.76
C ARG A 184 -18.53 -1.88 -18.26
N ALA A 185 -19.71 -1.33 -18.50
CA ALA A 185 -20.11 -0.10 -17.82
C ALA A 185 -20.68 -0.41 -16.41
N PHE A 186 -21.60 -1.37 -16.33
CA PHE A 186 -22.33 -1.71 -15.10
C PHE A 186 -21.42 -2.07 -13.92
N GLN A 187 -20.45 -2.95 -14.16
CA GLN A 187 -19.56 -3.39 -13.09
C GLN A 187 -18.51 -2.30 -12.71
N GLU A 188 -18.29 -1.26 -13.55
CA GLU A 188 -17.41 -0.10 -13.23
C GLU A 188 -18.20 0.84 -12.32
N GLU A 189 -19.49 0.99 -12.60
CA GLU A 189 -20.43 1.68 -11.74
C GLU A 189 -20.58 0.96 -10.38
N GLN A 190 -20.65 -0.37 -10.36
CA GLN A 190 -20.70 -1.14 -9.12
C GLN A 190 -19.43 -0.97 -8.28
N GLU A 191 -18.24 -1.08 -8.88
CA GLU A 191 -16.98 -0.79 -8.19
C GLU A 191 -16.95 0.66 -7.65
N ALA A 192 -17.42 1.63 -8.44
CA ALA A 192 -17.49 3.03 -8.02
C ALA A 192 -18.43 3.22 -6.82
N ARG A 193 -19.56 2.51 -6.78
CA ARG A 193 -20.50 2.51 -5.65
C ARG A 193 -19.88 1.87 -4.42
N GLU A 194 -19.22 0.72 -4.55
CA GLU A 194 -18.53 0.06 -3.44
C GLU A 194 -17.42 0.94 -2.86
N MET A 195 -16.60 1.58 -3.72
CA MET A 195 -15.58 2.54 -3.27
C MET A 195 -16.19 3.77 -2.60
N ALA A 196 -17.30 4.30 -3.11
CA ALA A 196 -18.01 5.42 -2.49
C ALA A 196 -18.55 5.03 -1.11
N GLN A 197 -19.07 3.81 -0.97
CA GLN A 197 -19.52 3.28 0.32
C GLN A 197 -18.37 3.17 1.32
N VAL A 198 -17.22 2.61 0.93
CA VAL A 198 -16.06 2.53 1.84
C VAL A 198 -15.54 3.91 2.23
N ASN A 199 -15.47 4.85 1.29
CA ASN A 199 -15.08 6.21 1.62
C ASN A 199 -16.09 6.91 2.54
N SER A 200 -17.39 6.56 2.46
CA SER A 200 -18.40 7.05 3.40
C SER A 200 -18.21 6.45 4.80
N GLU A 201 -17.90 5.16 4.92
CA GLU A 201 -17.59 4.47 6.19
C GLU A 201 -16.34 5.07 6.85
N LEU A 202 -15.32 5.41 6.06
CA LEU A 202 -14.08 6.00 6.56
C LEU A 202 -14.17 7.52 6.79
N LYS A 203 -15.30 8.16 6.48
CA LYS A 203 -15.46 9.63 6.59
C LYS A 203 -15.29 10.10 8.03
N GLU A 204 -15.81 9.35 8.99
CA GLU A 204 -15.66 9.63 10.43
C GLU A 204 -14.21 9.45 10.90
N GLN A 205 -13.43 8.63 10.19
CA GLN A 205 -12.02 8.36 10.48
C GLN A 205 -11.05 9.20 9.64
N ALA A 206 -11.55 10.06 8.75
CA ALA A 206 -10.74 10.97 7.93
C ALA A 206 -9.66 11.75 8.71
N PRO A 207 -9.89 12.26 9.94
CA PRO A 207 -8.83 12.93 10.70
C PRO A 207 -7.73 11.98 11.18
N ARG A 208 -8.01 10.67 11.35
CA ARG A 208 -6.98 9.66 11.65
C ARG A 208 -6.20 9.27 10.40
N LEU A 209 -6.86 9.17 9.24
CA LEU A 209 -6.20 8.86 7.96
C LEU A 209 -5.26 9.97 7.47
N ARG A 210 -5.49 11.23 7.87
CA ARG A 210 -4.64 12.38 7.50
C ARG A 210 -3.46 12.58 8.43
N ARG A 211 -3.38 11.87 9.56
CA ARG A 211 -2.23 11.96 10.46
C ARG A 211 -1.07 11.18 9.88
N CYS A 212 0.12 11.72 10.08
CA CYS A 212 1.38 11.03 9.91
C CYS A 212 1.98 10.77 11.30
N ALA A 213 2.91 9.81 11.39
CA ALA A 213 3.62 9.48 12.62
C ALA A 213 4.31 10.72 13.23
N VAL A 214 4.72 11.67 12.39
CA VAL A 214 5.40 12.91 12.80
C VAL A 214 4.42 14.05 13.12
N THR A 215 3.12 13.93 12.88
CA THR A 215 2.15 15.02 13.05
C THR A 215 2.16 15.60 14.48
N ASP A 216 2.29 14.76 15.51
CA ASP A 216 2.32 15.24 16.89
C ASP A 216 3.63 16.00 17.17
N VAL A 217 4.77 15.44 16.75
CA VAL A 217 6.09 16.07 16.89
C VAL A 217 6.19 17.40 16.13
N ALA A 218 5.59 17.47 14.93
CA ALA A 218 5.56 18.66 14.09
C ALA A 218 4.81 19.82 14.75
N LYS A 219 3.75 19.54 15.52
CA LYS A 219 3.00 20.57 16.25
C LYS A 219 3.84 21.19 17.37
N TYR A 220 4.58 20.36 18.11
CA TYR A 220 5.39 20.83 19.25
C TYR A 220 6.67 21.54 18.83
N LEU A 221 7.40 20.99 17.84
CA LEU A 221 8.75 21.46 17.50
C LEU A 221 8.81 22.36 16.26
N PHE A 222 7.86 22.24 15.32
CA PHE A 222 7.96 22.86 13.99
C PHE A 222 6.74 23.73 13.62
N GLY A 223 5.90 24.09 14.59
CA GLY A 223 4.73 24.95 14.37
C GLY A 223 3.73 24.38 13.35
N GLY A 224 3.62 23.05 13.27
CA GLY A 224 2.71 22.35 12.35
C GLY A 224 3.25 22.05 10.96
N LYS A 225 4.54 22.35 10.67
CA LYS A 225 5.17 22.02 9.39
C LYS A 225 5.63 20.54 9.35
N GLU A 226 4.74 19.66 8.93
CA GLU A 226 4.97 18.20 8.95
C GLU A 226 6.16 17.75 8.08
N TRP A 227 6.33 18.32 6.89
CA TRP A 227 7.43 17.92 5.98
C TRP A 227 8.81 18.29 6.54
N LEU A 228 8.93 19.43 7.21
CA LEU A 228 10.18 19.86 7.84
C LEU A 228 10.52 18.97 9.04
N ALA A 229 9.51 18.65 9.85
CA ALA A 229 9.67 17.72 10.96
C ALA A 229 10.09 16.33 10.47
N ALA A 230 9.47 15.83 9.39
CA ALA A 230 9.82 14.54 8.79
C ALA A 230 11.27 14.53 8.29
N LEU A 231 11.72 15.61 7.65
CA LEU A 231 13.10 15.74 7.17
C LEU A 231 14.14 15.74 8.29
N CYS A 232 13.87 16.47 9.39
CA CYS A 232 14.81 16.53 10.52
C CYS A 232 14.89 15.19 11.27
N ILE A 233 13.74 14.56 11.53
CA ILE A 233 13.68 13.28 12.24
C ILE A 233 14.27 12.16 11.39
N SER A 234 14.00 12.15 10.07
CA SER A 234 14.55 11.13 9.18
C SER A 234 16.07 11.24 9.07
N ALA A 235 16.64 12.45 9.07
CA ALA A 235 18.08 12.65 9.11
C ALA A 235 18.71 12.06 10.39
N LEU A 236 18.09 12.29 11.56
CA LEU A 236 18.55 11.73 12.84
C LEU A 236 18.40 10.20 12.89
N MET A 237 17.27 9.66 12.43
CA MET A 237 17.06 8.21 12.37
C MET A 237 18.04 7.55 11.39
N CYS A 238 18.33 8.20 10.27
CA CYS A 238 19.30 7.73 9.28
C CYS A 238 20.72 7.67 9.87
N THR A 239 21.17 8.68 10.61
CA THR A 239 22.51 8.67 11.21
C THR A 239 22.65 7.55 12.25
N ILE A 240 21.64 7.38 13.12
CA ILE A 240 21.62 6.31 14.12
C ILE A 240 21.62 4.93 13.43
N SER A 241 20.70 4.72 12.48
CA SER A 241 20.59 3.46 11.73
C SER A 241 21.87 3.12 10.97
N SER A 242 22.48 4.12 10.33
CA SER A 242 23.73 3.92 9.56
C SER A 242 24.88 3.58 10.49
N CYS A 243 24.97 4.23 11.66
CA CYS A 243 25.99 3.91 12.65
C CYS A 243 25.87 2.46 13.15
N ILE A 244 24.67 2.04 13.54
CA ILE A 244 24.41 0.66 14.00
C ILE A 244 24.79 -0.35 12.93
N PHE A 245 24.38 -0.13 11.68
CA PHE A 245 24.69 -1.05 10.59
C PHE A 245 26.19 -1.12 10.28
N LEU A 246 26.89 0.01 10.26
CA LEU A 246 28.32 0.04 9.96
C LEU A 246 29.14 -0.64 11.06
N LEU A 247 28.72 -0.52 12.32
CA LEU A 247 29.29 -1.28 13.44
C LEU A 247 29.03 -2.78 13.27
N ALA A 248 27.80 -3.18 12.93
CA ALA A 248 27.44 -4.60 12.76
C ALA A 248 28.20 -5.28 11.62
N ILE A 249 28.53 -4.56 10.55
CA ILE A 249 29.29 -5.10 9.41
C ILE A 249 30.78 -5.27 9.70
N GLN A 250 31.35 -4.50 10.63
CA GLN A 250 32.79 -4.52 10.90
C GLN A 250 33.28 -5.90 11.35
N ASP A 251 32.41 -6.68 11.98
CA ASP A 251 32.73 -7.99 12.56
C ASP A 251 32.61 -9.15 11.56
N ILE A 252 32.23 -8.89 10.29
CA ILE A 252 32.02 -9.95 9.29
C ILE A 252 33.18 -9.96 8.27
N PRO A 253 34.21 -10.82 8.45
CA PRO A 253 35.41 -10.82 7.62
C PRO A 253 35.13 -11.23 6.16
N VAL A 254 34.11 -12.06 5.93
CA VAL A 254 33.71 -12.53 4.58
C VAL A 254 33.26 -11.35 3.70
N LEU A 255 32.75 -10.28 4.30
CA LEU A 255 32.22 -9.15 3.53
C LEU A 255 33.29 -8.17 3.06
N VAL A 256 34.46 -8.13 3.70
CA VAL A 256 35.50 -7.12 3.45
C VAL A 256 36.01 -7.16 2.00
N THR A 257 35.93 -8.32 1.35
CA THR A 257 36.38 -8.53 -0.04
C THR A 257 35.32 -8.15 -1.08
N THR A 258 34.07 -7.89 -0.68
CA THR A 258 32.97 -7.60 -1.60
C THR A 258 32.94 -6.12 -2.02
N GLU A 259 32.56 -5.83 -3.27
CA GLU A 259 32.36 -4.44 -3.71
C GLU A 259 31.27 -3.69 -2.93
N PHE A 260 30.32 -4.45 -2.39
CA PHE A 260 29.30 -3.95 -1.48
C PHE A 260 29.92 -3.29 -0.24
N TYR A 261 30.97 -3.88 0.32
CA TYR A 261 31.68 -3.32 1.47
C TYR A 261 32.43 -2.03 1.16
N ALA A 262 33.00 -1.91 -0.04
CA ALA A 262 33.68 -0.69 -0.48
C ALA A 262 32.71 0.52 -0.53
N SER A 263 31.46 0.29 -0.92
CA SER A 263 30.44 1.32 -1.11
C SER A 263 29.34 1.30 -0.03
N ARG A 264 29.60 0.63 1.10
CA ARG A 264 28.67 0.48 2.24
C ARG A 264 28.14 1.81 2.76
N TRP A 265 28.97 2.85 2.85
CA TRP A 265 28.56 4.18 3.34
C TRP A 265 27.50 4.82 2.44
N PHE A 266 27.68 4.72 1.12
CA PHE A 266 26.71 5.26 0.17
C PHE A 266 25.39 4.49 0.25
N TYR A 267 25.46 3.16 0.27
CA TYR A 267 24.27 2.31 0.40
C TYR A 267 23.50 2.64 1.68
N THR A 268 24.15 2.69 2.85
CA THR A 268 23.47 2.84 4.14
C THR A 268 22.83 4.20 4.34
N VAL A 269 23.57 5.26 4.00
CA VAL A 269 23.05 6.62 4.14
C VAL A 269 21.90 6.85 3.16
N ALA A 270 22.04 6.41 1.91
CA ALA A 270 20.98 6.59 0.91
C ALA A 270 19.72 5.81 1.29
N THR A 271 19.85 4.50 1.57
CA THR A 271 18.70 3.62 1.85
C THR A 271 18.09 3.88 3.21
N GLY A 272 18.92 4.13 4.23
CA GLY A 272 18.48 4.51 5.56
C GLY A 272 17.71 5.82 5.58
N PHE A 273 18.12 6.81 4.78
CA PHE A 273 17.39 8.08 4.68
C PHE A 273 16.00 7.91 4.04
N VAL A 274 15.91 7.17 2.93
CA VAL A 274 14.61 6.90 2.27
C VAL A 274 13.70 6.10 3.21
N ALA A 275 14.21 5.05 3.84
CA ALA A 275 13.45 4.26 4.81
C ALA A 275 12.96 5.11 5.99
N ALA A 276 13.81 5.99 6.52
CA ALA A 276 13.46 6.88 7.63
C ALA A 276 12.42 7.94 7.21
N MET A 277 12.51 8.49 5.99
CA MET A 277 11.50 9.39 5.43
C MET A 277 10.15 8.67 5.28
N CYS A 278 10.15 7.47 4.71
CA CYS A 278 8.95 6.62 4.57
C CYS A 278 8.33 6.30 5.94
N ALA A 279 9.14 5.99 6.95
CA ALA A 279 8.67 5.75 8.31
C ALA A 279 8.04 7.01 8.94
N CYS A 280 8.64 8.18 8.75
CA CYS A 280 8.13 9.45 9.28
C CYS A 280 6.78 9.85 8.67
N LEU A 281 6.58 9.56 7.38
CA LEU A 281 5.35 9.87 6.65
C LEU A 281 4.26 8.82 6.85
N SER A 282 4.57 7.67 7.47
CA SER A 282 3.61 6.59 7.69
C SER A 282 2.43 7.04 8.58
N PRO A 283 1.25 6.39 8.51
CA PRO A 283 0.05 6.88 9.21
C PRO A 283 0.18 6.91 10.73
N ASP A 284 0.80 5.88 11.32
CA ASP A 284 1.00 5.75 12.76
C ASP A 284 2.45 5.36 13.08
N TRP A 285 2.90 5.69 14.30
CA TRP A 285 4.23 5.33 14.79
C TRP A 285 4.48 3.81 14.78
N GLN A 286 3.44 2.98 14.96
CA GLN A 286 3.58 1.53 14.90
C GLN A 286 4.01 1.07 13.49
N TYR A 287 3.41 1.64 12.44
CA TYR A 287 3.82 1.34 11.06
C TYR A 287 5.19 1.93 10.73
N ALA A 288 5.57 3.07 11.33
CA ALA A 288 6.92 3.61 11.21
C ALA A 288 7.99 2.61 11.68
N VAL A 289 7.75 1.98 12.84
CA VAL A 289 8.64 0.93 13.38
C VAL A 289 8.65 -0.29 12.47
N VAL A 290 7.50 -0.74 11.98
CA VAL A 290 7.42 -1.88 11.05
C VAL A 290 8.19 -1.62 9.75
N ILE A 291 8.07 -0.43 9.14
CA ILE A 291 8.83 -0.07 7.93
C ILE A 291 10.34 -0.10 8.21
N PHE A 292 10.77 0.41 9.36
CA PHE A 292 12.18 0.39 9.74
C PHE A 292 12.71 -1.03 9.96
N LEU A 293 11.93 -1.88 10.63
CA LEU A 293 12.24 -3.30 10.81
C LEU A 293 12.26 -4.05 9.46
N GLN A 294 11.32 -3.77 8.56
CA GLN A 294 11.31 -4.33 7.21
C GLN A 294 12.57 -3.95 6.44
N ASN A 295 13.01 -2.68 6.52
CA ASN A 295 14.25 -2.23 5.90
C ASN A 295 15.49 -2.92 6.51
N ALA A 296 15.50 -3.14 7.83
CA ALA A 296 16.57 -3.89 8.49
C ALA A 296 16.61 -5.35 8.01
N ILE A 297 15.46 -6.03 7.98
CA ILE A 297 15.35 -7.42 7.48
C ILE A 297 15.79 -7.51 6.01
N PHE A 298 15.33 -6.60 5.17
CA PHE A 298 15.74 -6.53 3.76
C PHE A 298 17.25 -6.34 3.63
N THR A 299 17.82 -5.43 4.43
CA THR A 299 19.25 -5.18 4.43
C THR A 299 20.06 -6.40 4.89
N THR A 300 19.58 -7.15 5.89
CA THR A 300 20.20 -8.43 6.30
C THR A 300 20.09 -9.50 5.20
N LEU A 301 18.97 -9.57 4.48
CA LEU A 301 18.80 -10.47 3.34
C LEU A 301 19.73 -10.11 2.18
N THR A 302 19.88 -8.81 1.88
CA THR A 302 20.86 -8.30 0.90
C THR A 302 22.28 -8.67 1.32
N LEU A 303 22.62 -8.52 2.61
CA LEU A 303 23.93 -8.91 3.14
C LEU A 303 24.20 -10.39 2.96
N HIS A 304 23.22 -11.22 3.32
CA HIS A 304 23.29 -12.67 3.14
C HIS A 304 23.47 -13.02 1.66
N SER A 305 22.71 -12.40 0.76
CA SER A 305 22.84 -12.60 -0.68
C SER A 305 24.25 -12.27 -1.18
N THR A 306 24.84 -11.16 -0.72
CA THR A 306 26.19 -10.76 -1.15
C THR A 306 27.29 -11.66 -0.59
N ALA A 307 27.07 -12.26 0.58
CA ALA A 307 28.02 -13.19 1.20
C ALA A 307 27.94 -14.60 0.61
N CYS A 308 26.78 -14.95 0.02
CA CYS A 308 26.41 -16.31 -0.30
C CYS A 308 25.50 -16.32 -1.55
N PRO A 309 26.08 -16.23 -2.76
CA PRO A 309 25.32 -16.22 -4.00
C PRO A 309 24.59 -17.55 -4.22
N MET A 310 23.42 -17.51 -4.84
CA MET A 310 22.55 -18.69 -5.04
C MET A 310 23.21 -19.86 -5.80
N ASN A 311 24.30 -19.60 -6.52
CA ASN A 311 24.98 -20.59 -7.36
C ASN A 311 25.96 -21.49 -6.57
N GLU A 312 26.34 -21.12 -5.33
CA GLU A 312 27.21 -21.95 -4.51
C GLU A 312 26.41 -22.92 -3.61
N LEU A 313 26.39 -24.21 -3.98
CA LEU A 313 25.67 -25.26 -3.25
C LEU A 313 26.21 -25.54 -1.83
N SER A 314 27.41 -25.07 -1.50
CA SER A 314 28.12 -25.38 -0.24
C SER A 314 28.50 -24.13 0.55
N CYS A 315 27.56 -23.18 0.66
CA CYS A 315 27.73 -22.04 1.54
C CYS A 315 27.37 -22.42 2.98
N ASN A 316 28.38 -22.58 3.83
CA ASN A 316 28.23 -22.99 5.24
C ASN A 316 27.89 -21.80 6.15
N MET A 317 26.91 -20.99 5.76
CA MET A 317 26.37 -19.92 6.61
C MET A 317 25.35 -20.51 7.59
N ALA A 318 25.50 -20.17 8.87
CA ALA A 318 24.66 -20.69 9.95
C ALA A 318 23.18 -20.27 9.81
N ILE A 319 22.90 -19.17 9.11
CA ILE A 319 21.58 -18.57 8.99
C ILE A 319 21.12 -18.64 7.53
N LYS A 320 20.02 -19.34 7.26
CA LYS A 320 19.39 -19.39 5.93
C LYS A 320 18.44 -18.21 5.71
N PRO A 321 18.16 -17.77 4.46
CA PRO A 321 17.22 -16.68 4.18
C PRO A 321 15.82 -16.91 4.76
N ALA A 322 15.35 -18.17 4.74
CA ALA A 322 14.07 -18.55 5.34
C ALA A 322 14.04 -18.30 6.87
N GLN A 323 15.17 -18.49 7.56
CA GLN A 323 15.27 -18.22 8.99
C GLN A 323 15.27 -16.72 9.28
N ILE A 324 15.85 -15.89 8.40
CA ILE A 324 15.80 -14.42 8.53
C ILE A 324 14.35 -13.94 8.42
N LEU A 325 13.60 -14.42 7.41
CA LEU A 325 12.17 -14.10 7.27
C LEU A 325 11.34 -14.59 8.45
N LEU A 326 11.57 -15.83 8.92
CA LEU A 326 10.89 -16.38 10.09
C LEU A 326 11.19 -15.57 11.35
N THR A 327 12.44 -15.16 11.55
CA THR A 327 12.82 -14.29 12.68
C THR A 327 12.11 -12.95 12.59
N GLY A 328 12.02 -12.36 11.39
CA GLY A 328 11.23 -11.14 11.14
C GLY A 328 9.75 -11.30 11.51
N MET A 329 9.13 -12.42 11.16
CA MET A 329 7.75 -12.74 11.55
C MET A 329 7.59 -12.82 13.07
N ILE A 330 8.52 -13.47 13.77
CA ILE A 330 8.50 -13.56 15.24
C ILE A 330 8.65 -12.17 15.87
N VAL A 331 9.54 -11.33 15.34
CA VAL A 331 9.72 -9.95 15.81
C VAL A 331 8.43 -9.13 15.62
N PHE A 332 7.75 -9.25 14.48
CA PHE A 332 6.46 -8.59 14.27
C PHE A 332 5.36 -9.10 15.20
N LEU A 333 5.32 -10.40 15.46
CA LEU A 333 4.37 -10.98 16.41
C LEU A 333 4.56 -10.39 17.80
N ILE A 334 5.80 -10.40 18.32
CA ILE A 334 6.14 -9.86 19.64
C ILE A 334 5.83 -8.36 19.70
N PHE A 335 6.24 -7.60 18.67
CA PHE A 335 6.00 -6.17 18.60
C PHE A 335 4.50 -5.83 18.60
N ARG A 336 3.69 -6.52 17.79
CA ARG A 336 2.25 -6.26 17.73
C ARG A 336 1.53 -6.70 18.99
N PHE A 337 1.94 -7.81 19.61
CA PHE A 337 1.38 -8.22 20.88
C PHE A 337 1.69 -7.23 22.01
N ALA A 338 2.90 -6.65 22.02
CA ALA A 338 3.30 -5.65 23.01
C ALA A 338 2.62 -4.27 22.82
N THR A 339 2.21 -3.92 21.59
CA THR A 339 1.73 -2.57 21.25
C THR A 339 0.22 -2.47 21.02
N SER A 340 -0.45 -3.60 20.76
CA SER A 340 -1.89 -3.62 20.46
C SER A 340 -2.72 -3.61 21.74
N ARG A 341 -3.90 -2.97 21.68
CA ARG A 341 -4.80 -2.88 22.84
C ARG A 341 -5.70 -4.09 23.01
N SER A 342 -5.99 -4.80 21.92
CA SER A 342 -6.83 -6.00 21.91
C SER A 342 -6.16 -7.13 21.14
N ASN A 343 -6.49 -8.37 21.51
CA ASN A 343 -5.96 -9.57 20.84
C ASN A 343 -6.39 -9.63 19.36
N ALA A 344 -7.61 -9.20 19.05
CA ALA A 344 -8.12 -9.16 17.69
C ALA A 344 -7.38 -8.14 16.81
N GLU A 345 -7.09 -6.95 17.34
CA GLU A 345 -6.27 -5.94 16.65
C GLU A 345 -4.84 -6.45 16.45
N ALA A 346 -4.24 -7.09 17.46
CA ALA A 346 -2.90 -7.66 17.38
C ALA A 346 -2.79 -8.70 16.26
N PHE A 347 -3.76 -9.63 16.20
CA PHE A 347 -3.77 -10.67 15.18
C PHE A 347 -3.95 -10.10 13.77
N LEU A 348 -4.87 -9.15 13.60
CA LEU A 348 -5.12 -8.52 12.31
C LEU A 348 -3.89 -7.75 11.80
N THR A 349 -3.31 -6.92 12.67
CA THR A 349 -2.12 -6.13 12.32
C THR A 349 -0.89 -7.00 12.05
N PHE A 350 -0.68 -8.04 12.86
CA PHE A 350 0.37 -9.02 12.61
C PHE A 350 0.19 -9.70 11.25
N THR A 351 -1.02 -10.12 10.90
CA THR A 351 -1.30 -10.78 9.61
C THR A 351 -1.02 -9.84 8.45
N LEU A 352 -1.41 -8.57 8.56
CA LEU A 352 -1.11 -7.57 7.54
C LEU A 352 0.41 -7.32 7.42
N ASP A 353 1.14 -7.20 8.53
CA ASP A 353 2.59 -7.00 8.48
C ASP A 353 3.33 -8.22 7.92
N ALA A 354 2.87 -9.42 8.26
CA ALA A 354 3.36 -10.69 7.73
C ALA A 354 3.18 -10.80 6.21
N VAL A 355 1.99 -10.43 5.72
CA VAL A 355 1.73 -10.34 4.29
C VAL A 355 2.66 -9.33 3.63
N GLY A 356 2.83 -8.14 4.22
CA GLY A 356 3.77 -7.13 3.71
C GLY A 356 5.21 -7.62 3.67
N LEU A 357 5.64 -8.37 4.68
CA LEU A 357 6.98 -8.97 4.73
C LEU A 357 7.18 -9.96 3.59
N ILE A 358 6.28 -10.93 3.42
CA ILE A 358 6.43 -11.97 2.40
C ILE A 358 6.27 -11.38 1.00
N TYR A 359 5.26 -10.51 0.82
CA TYR A 359 4.96 -9.91 -0.46
C TYR A 359 6.07 -8.95 -0.91
N ILE A 360 6.46 -7.97 -0.08
CA ILE A 360 7.40 -6.92 -0.48
C ILE A 360 8.84 -7.37 -0.26
N ILE A 361 9.18 -7.65 1.00
CA ILE A 361 10.56 -7.98 1.38
C ILE A 361 10.97 -9.33 0.80
N GLY A 362 10.10 -10.34 0.85
CA GLY A 362 10.36 -11.66 0.30
C GLY A 362 10.66 -11.62 -1.21
N THR A 363 9.76 -11.05 -2.02
CA THR A 363 9.95 -11.03 -3.49
C THR A 363 11.12 -10.15 -3.93
N LEU A 364 11.28 -8.95 -3.36
CA LEU A 364 12.42 -8.08 -3.69
C LEU A 364 13.74 -8.65 -3.18
N SER A 365 13.74 -9.39 -2.06
CA SER A 365 14.96 -10.08 -1.60
C SER A 365 15.39 -11.17 -2.58
N VAL A 366 14.44 -11.87 -3.21
CA VAL A 366 14.75 -12.81 -4.29
C VAL A 366 15.35 -12.07 -5.47
N LEU A 367 14.83 -10.88 -5.84
CA LEU A 367 15.41 -10.05 -6.90
C LEU A 367 16.88 -9.69 -6.63
N VAL A 368 17.22 -9.38 -5.37
CA VAL A 368 18.60 -9.10 -4.95
C VAL A 368 19.44 -10.37 -4.84
N ALA A 369 18.83 -11.51 -4.47
CA ALA A 369 19.50 -12.82 -4.40
C ALA A 369 20.15 -13.26 -5.72
N PHE A 370 19.68 -12.73 -6.84
CA PHE A 370 20.27 -12.94 -8.17
C PHE A 370 21.53 -12.15 -8.45
N VAL A 371 21.82 -11.12 -7.66
CA VAL A 371 22.94 -10.23 -7.90
C VAL A 371 24.20 -10.96 -7.50
N ASP A 372 24.74 -11.73 -8.44
CA ASP A 372 25.98 -12.47 -8.30
C ASP A 372 27.16 -11.65 -8.84
N ASP A 373 28.20 -11.48 -8.02
CA ASP A 373 29.37 -10.67 -8.33
C ASP A 373 30.32 -11.39 -9.31
N GLU A 374 30.26 -12.72 -9.39
CA GLU A 374 31.06 -13.50 -10.34
C GLU A 374 30.50 -13.46 -11.77
N ARG A 375 29.17 -13.37 -11.93
CA ARG A 375 28.47 -13.48 -13.23
C ARG A 375 27.64 -12.25 -13.61
N ARG A 376 28.19 -11.06 -13.36
CA ARG A 376 27.52 -9.76 -13.55
C ARG A 376 26.95 -9.51 -14.94
N THR A 377 27.60 -10.00 -15.99
CA THR A 377 27.14 -9.80 -17.38
C THR A 377 25.87 -10.59 -17.65
N LEU A 378 25.81 -11.83 -17.20
CA LEU A 378 24.65 -12.71 -17.33
C LEU A 378 23.47 -12.19 -16.51
N TYR A 379 23.72 -11.76 -15.27
CA TYR A 379 22.72 -11.14 -14.40
C TYR A 379 22.04 -9.93 -15.08
N ARG A 380 22.83 -8.97 -15.59
CA ARG A 380 22.30 -7.78 -16.26
C ARG A 380 21.42 -8.15 -17.45
N LYS A 381 21.86 -9.13 -18.25
CA LYS A 381 21.10 -9.65 -19.39
C LYS A 381 19.75 -10.24 -18.93
N LEU A 382 19.74 -11.05 -17.87
CA LEU A 382 18.52 -11.65 -17.33
C LEU A 382 17.53 -10.63 -16.76
N LEU A 383 18.01 -9.64 -16.01
CA LEU A 383 17.15 -8.61 -15.44
C LEU A 383 16.53 -7.75 -16.55
N ILE A 384 17.32 -7.39 -17.56
CA ILE A 384 16.81 -6.68 -18.74
C ILE A 384 15.77 -7.53 -19.47
N ALA A 385 16.03 -8.82 -19.70
CA ALA A 385 15.06 -9.72 -20.32
C ALA A 385 13.77 -9.83 -19.51
N LEU A 386 13.85 -9.95 -18.19
CA LEU A 386 12.70 -9.96 -17.28
C LEU A 386 11.86 -8.67 -17.41
N LEU A 387 12.49 -7.50 -17.40
CA LEU A 387 11.79 -6.22 -17.58
C LEU A 387 11.10 -6.14 -18.94
N TYR A 388 11.77 -6.55 -20.02
CA TYR A 388 11.17 -6.59 -21.35
C TYR A 388 9.97 -7.55 -21.40
N VAL A 389 10.07 -8.72 -20.78
CA VAL A 389 8.96 -9.68 -20.71
C VAL A 389 7.76 -9.08 -19.96
N VAL A 390 7.98 -8.46 -18.80
CA VAL A 390 6.92 -7.82 -18.02
C VAL A 390 6.26 -6.69 -18.81
N TRP A 391 7.05 -5.75 -19.35
CA TRP A 391 6.52 -4.62 -20.12
C TRP A 391 5.82 -5.04 -21.41
N ALA A 392 6.36 -6.04 -22.12
CA ALA A 392 5.72 -6.59 -23.31
C ALA A 392 4.43 -7.32 -22.95
N SER A 393 4.39 -8.03 -21.82
CA SER A 393 3.18 -8.71 -21.36
C SER A 393 2.07 -7.73 -20.99
N ASP A 394 2.38 -6.62 -20.31
CA ASP A 394 1.42 -5.54 -20.01
C ASP A 394 0.91 -4.84 -21.27
N THR A 395 1.82 -4.60 -22.21
CA THR A 395 1.48 -3.99 -23.50
C THR A 395 0.61 -4.93 -24.33
N GLY A 396 0.96 -6.22 -24.37
CA GLY A 396 0.21 -7.26 -25.06
C GLY A 396 -1.18 -7.45 -24.48
N ALA A 397 -1.32 -7.38 -23.15
CA ALA A 397 -2.60 -7.36 -22.46
C ALA A 397 -3.50 -6.24 -22.94
N TYR A 398 -2.94 -5.02 -22.94
CA TYR A 398 -3.68 -3.82 -23.29
C TYR A 398 -4.07 -3.81 -24.78
N ILE A 399 -3.15 -4.18 -25.67
CA ILE A 399 -3.41 -4.25 -27.12
C ILE A 399 -4.47 -5.29 -27.42
N THR A 400 -4.35 -6.49 -26.84
CA THR A 400 -5.29 -7.59 -27.06
C THR A 400 -6.67 -7.22 -26.55
N GLY A 401 -6.78 -6.74 -25.31
CA GLY A 401 -8.06 -6.29 -24.76
C GLY A 401 -8.69 -5.14 -25.55
N LYS A 402 -7.89 -4.20 -26.09
CA LYS A 402 -8.40 -3.11 -26.94
C LYS A 402 -8.84 -3.61 -28.32
N LEU A 403 -8.09 -4.54 -28.92
CA LEU A 403 -8.40 -5.12 -30.23
C LEU A 403 -9.69 -5.96 -30.18
N LEU A 404 -9.85 -6.79 -29.14
CA LEU A 404 -11.07 -7.57 -28.92
C LEU A 404 -12.28 -6.67 -28.61
N ALA A 405 -12.08 -5.58 -27.87
CA ALA A 405 -13.12 -4.57 -27.67
C ALA A 405 -13.52 -3.88 -28.98
N MET A 406 -12.57 -3.58 -29.87
CA MET A 406 -12.83 -3.02 -31.20
C MET A 406 -13.53 -4.03 -32.12
N ALA A 407 -13.14 -5.30 -32.04
CA ALA A 407 -13.74 -6.40 -32.80
C ALA A 407 -15.13 -6.82 -32.28
N LYS A 408 -15.65 -6.18 -31.21
CA LYS A 408 -16.92 -6.52 -30.55
C LYS A 408 -17.04 -8.01 -30.23
N TYR A 409 -15.96 -8.61 -29.73
CA TYR A 409 -15.95 -10.05 -29.45
C TYR A 409 -16.97 -10.40 -28.35
N PRO A 410 -17.87 -11.38 -28.56
CA PRO A 410 -19.07 -11.57 -27.72
C PRO A 410 -18.81 -12.24 -26.36
N TYR A 411 -17.66 -12.88 -26.15
CA TYR A 411 -17.36 -13.63 -24.92
C TYR A 411 -16.32 -12.89 -24.09
N TYR A 412 -16.77 -12.11 -23.09
CA TYR A 412 -15.87 -11.47 -22.15
C TYR A 412 -15.84 -12.26 -20.83
N ASN A 413 -14.70 -12.89 -20.55
CA ASN A 413 -14.49 -13.66 -19.31
C ASN A 413 -13.46 -12.94 -18.42
N PRO A 414 -13.90 -12.20 -17.38
CA PRO A 414 -13.00 -11.60 -16.41
C PRO A 414 -12.31 -12.68 -15.56
N LEU A 415 -11.00 -12.51 -15.28
CA LEU A 415 -10.23 -13.46 -14.45
C LEU A 415 -10.73 -13.45 -13.00
N ALA A 416 -11.10 -12.28 -12.49
CA ALA A 416 -11.64 -12.11 -11.15
C ALA A 416 -12.63 -10.94 -11.14
N ALA A 417 -13.90 -11.24 -11.43
CA ALA A 417 -14.98 -10.26 -11.53
C ALA A 417 -15.16 -9.39 -10.26
N HIS A 418 -14.73 -9.88 -9.10
CA HIS A 418 -14.83 -9.17 -7.83
C HIS A 418 -13.57 -8.36 -7.44
N LEU A 419 -12.43 -8.54 -8.14
CA LEU A 419 -11.16 -7.85 -7.83
C LEU A 419 -10.77 -6.82 -8.88
N SER A 420 -10.76 -7.25 -10.15
CA SER A 420 -10.19 -6.47 -11.24
C SER A 420 -10.94 -6.73 -12.53
N LYS A 421 -11.69 -5.73 -12.94
CA LYS A 421 -12.46 -5.72 -14.17
C LYS A 421 -11.64 -5.48 -15.44
N ASN A 422 -10.42 -4.97 -15.33
CA ASN A 422 -9.58 -4.76 -16.50
C ASN A 422 -8.71 -6.00 -16.84
N LYS A 423 -8.89 -7.12 -16.12
CA LYS A 423 -8.11 -8.35 -16.30
C LYS A 423 -9.01 -9.48 -16.75
N ASP A 424 -8.81 -9.91 -17.99
CA ASP A 424 -9.58 -10.91 -18.72
C ASP A 424 -8.68 -12.05 -19.23
N TYR A 425 -9.27 -13.22 -19.45
CA TYR A 425 -8.52 -14.38 -19.95
C TYR A 425 -7.91 -14.12 -21.34
N GLU A 426 -8.60 -13.32 -22.16
CA GLU A 426 -8.16 -12.93 -23.50
C GLU A 426 -6.95 -12.01 -23.45
N GLY A 427 -6.96 -11.01 -22.57
CA GLY A 427 -5.80 -10.17 -22.31
C GLY A 427 -4.63 -10.95 -21.70
N THR A 428 -4.89 -11.98 -20.90
CA THR A 428 -3.83 -12.89 -20.41
C THR A 428 -3.22 -13.69 -21.57
N LEU A 429 -4.02 -14.19 -22.51
CA LEU A 429 -3.52 -14.90 -23.68
C LEU A 429 -2.66 -13.98 -24.56
N GLY A 430 -3.11 -12.73 -24.75
CA GLY A 430 -2.32 -11.68 -25.38
C GLY A 430 -0.99 -11.42 -24.68
N ALA A 431 -1.01 -11.30 -23.35
CA ALA A 431 0.20 -11.09 -22.56
C ALA A 431 1.17 -12.27 -22.65
N ILE A 432 0.69 -13.50 -22.70
CA ILE A 432 1.53 -14.69 -22.92
C ILE A 432 2.18 -14.62 -24.31
N GLY A 433 1.39 -14.35 -25.36
CA GLY A 433 1.90 -14.26 -26.73
C GLY A 433 2.99 -13.18 -26.88
N PHE A 434 2.73 -11.96 -26.41
CA PHE A 434 3.71 -10.88 -26.44
C PHE A 434 4.91 -11.13 -25.52
N GLY A 435 4.70 -11.75 -24.36
CA GLY A 435 5.77 -12.14 -23.44
C GLY A 435 6.73 -13.16 -24.07
N ILE A 436 6.20 -14.18 -24.76
CA ILE A 436 7.01 -15.18 -25.49
C ILE A 436 7.83 -14.50 -26.59
N VAL A 437 7.22 -13.63 -27.39
CA VAL A 437 7.93 -12.88 -28.44
C VAL A 437 9.06 -12.05 -27.81
N ALA A 438 8.79 -11.35 -26.72
CA ALA A 438 9.80 -10.56 -26.01
C ALA A 438 10.93 -11.43 -25.46
N MET A 439 10.64 -12.62 -24.92
CA MET A 439 11.68 -13.56 -24.46
C MET A 439 12.53 -14.08 -25.61
N VAL A 440 11.93 -14.42 -26.75
CA VAL A 440 12.67 -14.93 -27.91
C VAL A 440 13.58 -13.85 -28.49
N VAL A 441 13.06 -12.64 -28.68
CA VAL A 441 13.83 -11.49 -29.19
C VAL A 441 14.94 -11.09 -28.22
N SER A 442 14.63 -10.98 -26.91
CA SER A 442 15.65 -10.65 -25.91
C SER A 442 16.67 -11.76 -25.75
N SER A 443 16.28 -13.02 -25.86
CA SER A 443 17.19 -14.17 -25.86
C SER A 443 18.19 -14.14 -27.01
N ASP A 444 17.76 -13.73 -28.19
CA ASP A 444 18.62 -13.67 -29.38
C ASP A 444 19.61 -12.49 -29.28
N ILE A 445 19.12 -11.32 -28.85
CA ILE A 445 19.95 -10.11 -28.70
C ILE A 445 20.95 -10.23 -27.56
N LEU A 446 20.53 -10.80 -26.42
CA LEU A 446 21.34 -10.84 -25.20
C LEU A 446 22.11 -12.15 -25.05
N ASP A 447 21.95 -13.10 -25.97
CA ASP A 447 22.57 -14.43 -25.92
C ASP A 447 22.30 -15.13 -24.58
N LEU A 448 21.01 -15.30 -24.25
CA LEU A 448 20.59 -15.93 -23.00
C LEU A 448 20.78 -17.46 -23.07
N PRO A 449 21.36 -18.08 -22.03
CA PRO A 449 21.56 -19.52 -21.96
C PRO A 449 20.23 -20.25 -21.73
N GLY A 450 20.15 -21.51 -22.17
CA GLY A 450 18.97 -22.37 -22.02
C GLY A 450 18.30 -22.75 -23.34
N SER A 451 17.62 -23.90 -23.34
CA SER A 451 16.89 -24.39 -24.53
C SER A 451 15.69 -23.49 -24.86
N PHE A 452 15.28 -23.47 -26.13
CA PHE A 452 14.09 -22.73 -26.57
C PHE A 452 12.84 -23.14 -25.77
N GLY A 453 12.65 -24.45 -25.54
CA GLY A 453 11.53 -24.97 -24.75
C GLY A 453 11.55 -24.47 -23.30
N THR A 454 12.71 -24.47 -22.64
CA THR A 454 12.86 -23.97 -21.28
C THR A 454 12.50 -22.48 -21.21
N LYS A 455 13.01 -21.67 -22.14
CA LYS A 455 12.72 -20.22 -22.21
C LYS A 455 11.21 -19.96 -22.31
N VAL A 456 10.53 -20.62 -23.25
CA VAL A 456 9.09 -20.45 -23.47
C VAL A 456 8.28 -20.87 -22.25
N VAL A 457 8.57 -22.03 -21.66
CA VAL A 457 7.83 -22.53 -20.48
C VAL A 457 7.96 -21.57 -19.30
N PHE A 458 9.18 -21.13 -18.98
CA PHE A 458 9.39 -20.20 -17.87
C PHE A 458 8.79 -18.83 -18.13
N THR A 459 8.78 -18.33 -19.37
CA THR A 459 8.07 -17.10 -19.73
C THR A 459 6.56 -17.21 -19.53
N ILE A 460 5.94 -18.33 -19.96
CA ILE A 460 4.50 -18.54 -19.74
C ILE A 460 4.19 -18.52 -18.24
N VAL A 461 4.97 -19.27 -17.44
CA VAL A 461 4.78 -19.31 -15.99
C VAL A 461 5.01 -17.93 -15.37
N ALA A 462 6.05 -17.20 -15.77
CA ALA A 462 6.35 -15.88 -15.24
C ALA A 462 5.25 -14.85 -15.55
N VAL A 463 4.70 -14.86 -16.77
CA VAL A 463 3.58 -13.98 -17.15
C VAL A 463 2.32 -14.32 -16.35
N VAL A 464 2.01 -15.61 -16.19
CA VAL A 464 0.83 -16.03 -15.40
C VAL A 464 0.99 -15.63 -13.93
N ILE A 465 2.15 -15.91 -13.33
CA ILE A 465 2.43 -15.56 -11.93
C ILE A 465 2.49 -14.04 -11.75
N GLY A 466 3.06 -13.29 -12.68
CA GLY A 466 3.03 -11.82 -12.69
C GLY A 466 1.59 -11.28 -12.67
N ARG A 467 0.70 -11.83 -13.50
CA ARG A 467 -0.73 -11.46 -13.48
C ARG A 467 -1.45 -11.82 -12.19
N LEU A 468 -1.05 -12.90 -11.52
CA LEU A 468 -1.55 -13.20 -10.18
C LEU A 468 -1.08 -12.14 -9.17
N GLY A 469 0.15 -11.64 -9.32
CA GLY A 469 0.67 -10.52 -8.53
C GLY A 469 -0.20 -9.28 -8.65
N ASP A 470 -0.52 -8.86 -9.87
CA ASP A 470 -1.39 -7.70 -10.05
C ASP A 470 -2.78 -7.93 -9.46
N LEU A 471 -3.31 -9.15 -9.53
CA LEU A 471 -4.60 -9.50 -8.94
C LEU A 471 -4.55 -9.44 -7.42
N PHE A 472 -3.48 -9.95 -6.81
CA PHE A 472 -3.23 -9.86 -5.39
C PHE A 472 -3.17 -8.39 -4.93
N GLU A 473 -2.46 -7.54 -5.69
CA GLU A 473 -2.38 -6.12 -5.41
C GLU A 473 -3.75 -5.41 -5.57
N SER A 474 -4.52 -5.78 -6.60
CA SER A 474 -5.90 -5.31 -6.78
C SER A 474 -6.79 -5.72 -5.60
N LEU A 475 -6.64 -6.94 -5.06
CA LEU A 475 -7.37 -7.40 -3.88
C LEU A 475 -7.11 -6.49 -2.68
N LEU A 476 -5.84 -6.20 -2.39
CA LEU A 476 -5.47 -5.32 -1.28
C LEU A 476 -6.07 -3.91 -1.45
N LYS A 477 -6.07 -3.38 -2.67
CA LYS A 477 -6.71 -2.09 -2.99
C LYS A 477 -8.22 -2.09 -2.73
N ARG A 478 -8.93 -3.14 -3.15
CA ARG A 478 -10.37 -3.29 -2.88
C ARG A 478 -10.68 -3.50 -1.41
N ALA A 479 -9.85 -4.25 -0.69
CA ALA A 479 -9.97 -4.41 0.76
C ALA A 479 -9.87 -3.06 1.48
N ALA A 480 -8.96 -2.18 1.03
CA ALA A 480 -8.78 -0.84 1.55
C ALA A 480 -9.78 0.21 1.01
N GLY A 481 -10.62 -0.14 0.03
CA GLY A 481 -11.57 0.78 -0.61
C GLY A 481 -10.93 1.86 -1.48
N VAL A 482 -9.72 1.61 -2.00
CA VAL A 482 -9.00 2.54 -2.89
C VAL A 482 -8.80 1.93 -4.27
N LYS A 483 -8.51 2.78 -5.25
CA LYS A 483 -8.23 2.36 -6.63
C LYS A 483 -6.73 2.27 -6.93
N ASP A 484 -5.96 3.19 -6.38
CA ASP A 484 -4.50 3.30 -6.55
C ASP A 484 -3.83 3.12 -5.18
N SER A 485 -2.66 2.48 -5.12
CA SER A 485 -1.94 2.20 -3.86
C SER A 485 -1.38 3.46 -3.19
N GLY A 486 -1.05 4.47 -3.99
CA GLY A 486 -0.47 5.73 -3.53
C GLY A 486 -0.56 6.85 -4.56
N THR A 487 -0.17 8.06 -4.16
CA THR A 487 -0.09 9.25 -5.03
C THR A 487 1.33 9.79 -5.14
N LEU A 488 2.33 8.98 -4.81
CA LEU A 488 3.73 9.43 -4.70
C LEU A 488 4.26 9.91 -6.06
N ILE A 489 3.83 9.27 -7.17
CA ILE A 489 4.13 9.73 -8.53
C ILE A 489 2.88 10.43 -9.10
N PRO A 490 2.88 11.77 -9.21
CA PRO A 490 1.72 12.51 -9.68
C PRO A 490 1.33 12.08 -11.11
N GLY A 491 0.07 11.66 -11.28
CA GLY A 491 -0.48 11.19 -12.55
C GLY A 491 -0.16 9.74 -12.94
N HIS A 492 0.65 9.01 -12.16
CA HIS A 492 1.10 7.64 -12.52
C HIS A 492 0.62 6.53 -11.55
N GLY A 493 -0.04 6.87 -10.45
CA GLY A 493 -0.44 5.91 -9.41
C GLY A 493 0.69 5.70 -8.39
N GLY A 494 0.60 4.63 -7.61
CA GLY A 494 1.65 4.27 -6.67
C GLY A 494 2.81 3.52 -7.31
N VAL A 495 3.91 3.41 -6.58
CA VAL A 495 5.07 2.59 -6.98
C VAL A 495 4.72 1.11 -6.91
N LEU A 496 3.89 0.70 -5.94
CA LEU A 496 3.46 -0.68 -5.77
C LEU A 496 2.64 -1.17 -6.98
N ASP A 497 1.78 -0.30 -7.54
CA ASP A 497 0.98 -0.56 -8.76
C ASP A 497 1.84 -0.81 -10.03
N ARG A 498 3.16 -0.58 -9.95
CA ARG A 498 4.08 -0.65 -11.10
C ARG A 498 5.02 -1.84 -11.04
N ILE A 499 5.20 -2.42 -9.86
CA ILE A 499 6.15 -3.51 -9.65
C ILE A 499 5.52 -4.80 -9.13
N ASP A 500 4.21 -4.80 -8.88
CA ASP A 500 3.41 -5.97 -8.52
C ASP A 500 3.65 -7.15 -9.49
N ALA A 501 3.53 -6.91 -10.81
CA ALA A 501 3.82 -7.92 -11.83
C ALA A 501 5.28 -8.39 -11.77
N LEU A 502 6.22 -7.44 -11.63
CA LEU A 502 7.66 -7.68 -11.63
C LEU A 502 8.08 -8.53 -10.44
N MET A 503 7.58 -8.22 -9.24
CA MET A 503 7.90 -8.91 -7.99
C MET A 503 7.54 -10.39 -8.07
N PHE A 504 6.38 -10.71 -8.62
CA PHE A 504 5.92 -12.08 -8.82
C PHE A 504 6.65 -12.80 -9.96
N ALA A 505 6.85 -12.13 -11.11
CA ALA A 505 7.58 -12.69 -12.25
C ALA A 505 9.04 -13.05 -11.89
N THR A 506 9.67 -12.25 -11.03
CA THR A 506 11.02 -12.46 -10.50
C THR A 506 11.18 -13.82 -9.82
N LEU A 507 10.18 -14.28 -9.06
CA LEU A 507 10.23 -15.58 -8.37
C LEU A 507 10.39 -16.74 -9.36
N VAL A 508 9.74 -16.66 -10.51
CA VAL A 508 9.80 -17.70 -11.54
C VAL A 508 11.12 -17.65 -12.29
N PHE A 509 11.56 -16.45 -12.67
CA PHE A 509 12.88 -16.25 -13.29
C PHE A 509 14.02 -16.71 -12.37
N SER A 510 13.80 -16.77 -11.05
CA SER A 510 14.81 -17.25 -10.09
C SER A 510 15.10 -18.72 -10.22
N ARG A 511 14.03 -19.47 -10.47
CA ARG A 511 14.14 -20.89 -10.73
C ARG A 511 14.65 -21.17 -12.13
N TYR A 512 14.36 -20.31 -13.10
CA TYR A 512 14.98 -20.40 -14.42
C TYR A 512 16.50 -20.30 -14.33
N TYR A 513 17.00 -19.26 -13.64
CA TYR A 513 18.44 -19.05 -13.47
C TYR A 513 19.11 -20.26 -12.79
N ALA A 514 18.56 -20.71 -11.67
CA ALA A 514 19.09 -21.82 -10.88
C ALA A 514 18.91 -23.22 -11.50
N MET A 515 18.20 -23.35 -12.64
CA MET A 515 18.12 -24.61 -13.38
C MET A 515 19.05 -24.65 -14.58
N VAL A 516 19.30 -23.49 -15.19
CA VAL A 516 20.19 -23.38 -16.36
C VAL A 516 21.66 -23.43 -15.94
N TYR A 517 21.95 -23.05 -14.70
CA TYR A 517 23.25 -23.13 -14.04
C TYR A 517 23.09 -23.73 -12.66
#